data_AF-A0A9D1RZE8-F1
#
_entry.id   AF-A0A9D1RZE8-F1
#
_cell.length_a   1.000
_cell.length_b   1.000
_cell.length_c   1.000
_cell.angle_alpha   90.00
_cell.angle_beta   90.00
_cell.angle_gamma   90.00
#
_symmetry.space_group_name_H-M   'P 1'
#
loop_
_entity.id
_entity.type
_entity.pdbx_description
1 polymer ?
#
loop_
_entity_poly.entity_id
_entity_poly.type
_entity_poly.pdbx_seq_one_letter_code
_entity_poly.pdbx_strand_id
1 'polypeptide(L)'
;MSRHRAVQGGEVTIKSGAMDCAKAFSVMQEYADIEPTMEAGQANFQEIQGWGCTVPSTKRAVETGCAAICELPQRNGVSIGIPIP
;
A
#
# COMPACT_ATOMS: atom_id res chain seq x y z
N MET A 1 -13.80 18.11 -19.01
CA MET A 1 -14.04 17.36 -17.77
C MET A 1 -13.65 15.91 -18.03
N SER A 2 -12.39 15.54 -17.81
CA SER A 2 -11.92 14.17 -18.05
C SER A 2 -11.87 13.41 -16.74
N ARG A 3 -12.66 12.34 -16.68
CA ARG A 3 -12.64 11.32 -15.63
C ARG A 3 -11.48 10.38 -15.91
N HIS A 4 -10.57 10.21 -14.97
CA HIS A 4 -9.53 9.18 -15.05
C HIS A 4 -9.90 8.01 -14.13
N ARG A 5 -10.20 6.87 -14.76
CA ARG A 5 -10.34 5.57 -14.12
C ARG A 5 -9.58 4.57 -15.00
N ALA A 6 -8.49 4.04 -14.48
CA ALA A 6 -8.00 2.68 -14.72
C ALA A 6 -6.58 2.58 -14.13
N VAL A 7 -6.44 1.78 -13.07
CA VAL A 7 -5.38 0.76 -12.85
C VAL A 7 -4.07 0.95 -13.65
N GLN A 8 -3.47 2.12 -13.52
CA GLN A 8 -2.10 2.52 -13.87
C GLN A 8 -1.87 3.82 -13.08
N GLY A 9 -1.19 3.73 -11.93
CA GLY A 9 -1.04 4.87 -11.01
C GLY A 9 -2.23 5.02 -10.07
N GLY A 10 -2.38 4.08 -9.13
CA GLY A 10 -3.23 4.28 -7.97
C GLY A 10 -2.80 5.53 -7.22
N GLU A 11 -3.76 6.30 -6.72
CA GLU A 11 -3.48 7.41 -5.81
C GLU A 11 -2.82 6.83 -4.54
N VAL A 12 -1.60 7.26 -4.23
CA VAL A 12 -0.89 6.80 -3.03
C VAL A 12 -1.04 7.86 -1.96
N THR A 13 -1.65 7.48 -0.84
CA THR A 13 -1.88 8.39 0.27
C THR A 13 -0.88 8.14 1.38
N ILE A 14 -0.20 9.20 1.81
CA ILE A 14 0.59 9.20 3.05
C ILE A 14 -0.39 9.35 4.21
N LYS A 15 -0.56 8.29 5.00
CA LYS A 15 -1.49 8.26 6.14
C LYS A 15 -0.89 8.93 7.36
N SER A 16 0.42 8.80 7.54
CA SER A 16 1.09 9.30 8.74
C SER A 16 2.58 9.50 8.47
N GLY A 17 3.17 10.51 9.14
CA GLY A 17 4.57 10.89 8.99
C GLY A 17 4.89 11.73 7.75
N ALA A 18 6.11 12.26 7.68
CA ALA A 18 6.63 12.98 6.52
C ALA A 18 7.50 12.04 5.67
N MET A 19 7.16 11.87 4.40
CA MET A 19 7.97 11.15 3.44
C MET A 19 7.88 11.74 2.04
N ASP A 20 8.85 11.38 1.21
CA ASP A 20 8.87 11.72 -0.20
C ASP A 20 7.79 10.93 -0.98
N CYS A 21 6.95 11.65 -1.74
CA CYS A 21 5.86 11.05 -2.50
C CYS A 21 6.35 10.10 -3.61
N ALA A 22 7.50 10.38 -4.25
CA ALA A 22 8.06 9.49 -5.25
C ALA A 22 8.55 8.18 -4.63
N LYS A 23 9.12 8.26 -3.41
CA LYS A 23 9.46 7.06 -2.63
C LYS A 23 8.23 6.26 -2.22
N ALA A 24 7.17 6.94 -1.77
CA ALA A 24 5.90 6.30 -1.42
C ALA A 24 5.30 5.56 -2.63
N PHE A 25 5.29 6.23 -3.79
CA PHE A 25 4.80 5.67 -5.03
C PHE A 25 5.60 4.44 -5.47
N SER A 26 6.94 4.53 -5.43
CA SER A 26 7.82 3.42 -5.81
C SER A 26 7.59 2.17 -4.95
N VAL A 27 7.42 2.32 -3.63
CA VAL A 27 7.17 1.18 -2.73
C VAL A 27 5.81 0.53 -3.03
N MET A 28 4.76 1.34 -3.18
CA MET A 28 3.42 0.80 -3.50
C MET A 28 3.35 0.18 -4.89
N GLN A 29 4.07 0.73 -5.86
CA GLN A 29 4.13 0.19 -7.22
C GLN A 29 4.82 -1.17 -7.22
N GLU A 30 5.98 -1.28 -6.57
CA GLU A 30 6.70 -2.56 -6.46
C GLU A 30 5.87 -3.62 -5.73
N TYR A 31 5.14 -3.23 -4.67
CA TYR A 31 4.22 -4.14 -4.00
C TYR A 31 3.04 -4.58 -4.90
N ALA A 32 2.51 -3.68 -5.73
CA ALA A 32 1.41 -4.00 -6.65
C ALA A 32 1.84 -4.88 -7.83
N ASP A 33 3.12 -4.80 -8.22
CA ASP A 33 3.69 -5.61 -9.30
C ASP A 33 4.08 -7.03 -8.85
N ILE A 34 4.05 -7.33 -7.54
CA ILE A 34 4.31 -8.67 -7.03
C ILE A 34 3.06 -9.53 -7.16
N GLU A 35 3.18 -10.62 -7.93
CA GLU A 35 2.13 -11.62 -8.01
C GLU A 35 1.92 -12.30 -6.64
N PRO A 36 0.67 -12.44 -6.17
CA PRO A 36 0.36 -13.20 -4.98
C PRO A 36 0.84 -14.65 -5.12
N THR A 37 1.77 -15.07 -4.27
CA THR A 37 2.13 -16.49 -4.20
C THR A 37 1.00 -17.24 -3.49
N MET A 38 0.51 -18.34 -4.07
CA MET A 38 -0.55 -19.18 -3.49
C MET A 38 -0.19 -19.75 -2.10
N GLU A 39 1.09 -19.73 -1.71
CA GLU A 39 1.59 -20.18 -0.40
C GLU A 39 1.55 -19.10 0.70
N ALA A 40 1.33 -17.82 0.39
CA ALA A 40 1.46 -16.73 1.37
C ALA A 40 0.31 -16.63 2.40
N GLY A 41 -0.73 -17.46 2.29
CA GLY A 41 -1.90 -17.37 3.17
C GLY A 41 -2.66 -16.04 3.01
N GLN A 42 -3.70 -15.83 3.83
CA GLN A 42 -4.66 -14.71 3.68
C GLN A 42 -4.08 -13.29 3.85
N ALA A 43 -2.79 -13.15 4.15
CA ALA A 43 -2.12 -11.87 4.22
C ALA A 43 -0.93 -11.95 3.27
N ASN A 44 -1.06 -11.43 2.05
CA ASN A 44 0.05 -11.24 1.11
C ASN A 44 1.07 -10.25 1.70
N PHE A 45 1.74 -10.64 2.77
CA PHE A 45 2.74 -9.80 3.43
C PHE A 45 4.04 -9.88 2.62
N GLN A 46 4.59 -8.73 2.28
CA GLN A 46 5.86 -8.59 1.56
C GLN A 46 6.68 -7.48 2.20
N GLU A 47 7.99 -7.70 2.34
CA GLU A 47 8.91 -6.64 2.74
C GLU A 47 9.50 -5.97 1.49
N ILE A 48 9.15 -4.70 1.26
CA ILE A 48 9.54 -3.94 0.07
C ILE A 48 10.37 -2.74 0.49
N GLN A 49 11.65 -2.73 0.13
CA GLN A 49 12.56 -1.63 0.46
C GLN A 49 12.57 -1.27 1.97
N GLY A 50 12.40 -2.27 2.84
CA GLY A 50 12.29 -2.12 4.30
C GLY A 50 10.89 -1.75 4.81
N TRP A 51 9.88 -1.68 3.94
CA TRP A 51 8.48 -1.49 4.30
C TRP A 51 7.76 -2.83 4.41
N GLY A 52 7.03 -3.05 5.49
CA GLY A 52 6.10 -4.16 5.60
C GLY A 52 4.81 -3.82 4.87
N CYS A 53 4.61 -4.42 3.70
CA CYS A 53 3.44 -4.24 2.85
C CYS A 53 2.48 -5.41 3.01
N THR A 54 1.18 -5.14 3.05
CA THR A 54 0.16 -6.18 3.15
C THR A 54 -1.16 -5.74 2.53
N VAL A 55 -1.95 -6.74 2.09
CA VAL A 55 -3.37 -6.57 1.81
C VAL A 55 -4.09 -6.74 3.15
N PRO A 56 -4.67 -5.66 3.72
CA PRO A 56 -5.43 -5.79 4.96
C PRO A 56 -6.64 -6.69 4.76
N SER A 57 -7.06 -7.37 5.82
CA SER A 57 -8.35 -8.07 5.85
C SER A 57 -9.50 -7.08 5.57
N THR A 58 -10.64 -7.56 5.06
CA THR A 58 -11.79 -6.70 4.71
C THR A 58 -12.17 -5.74 5.83
N LYS A 59 -12.17 -6.21 7.08
CA LYS A 59 -12.46 -5.37 8.26
C LYS A 59 -11.43 -4.24 8.41
N ARG A 60 -10.14 -4.59 8.35
CA ARG A 60 -9.04 -3.62 8.50
C ARG A 60 -8.98 -2.66 7.31
N ALA A 61 -9.33 -3.10 6.11
CA ALA A 61 -9.43 -2.28 4.92
C ALA A 61 -10.50 -1.18 5.10
N VAL A 62 -11.66 -1.52 5.65
CA VAL A 62 -12.71 -0.53 5.99
C VAL A 62 -12.27 0.43 7.11
N GLU A 63 -11.63 -0.07 8.16
CA GLU A 63 -11.12 0.75 9.27
C GLU A 63 -10.06 1.76 8.81
N THR A 64 -9.19 1.35 7.89
CA THR A 64 -8.07 2.16 7.40
C THR A 64 -8.41 2.94 6.12
N GLY A 65 -9.47 2.55 5.40
CA GLY A 65 -9.83 3.09 4.09
C GLY A 65 -8.86 2.72 2.98
N CYS A 66 -8.05 1.66 3.14
CA CYS A 66 -7.02 1.27 2.18
C CYS A 66 -7.16 -0.18 1.73
N ALA A 67 -7.00 -0.42 0.43
CA ALA A 67 -6.95 -1.74 -0.19
C ALA A 67 -5.59 -2.42 -0.02
N ALA A 68 -4.53 -1.65 0.18
CA ALA A 68 -3.18 -2.11 0.51
C ALA A 68 -2.50 -1.08 1.41
N ILE A 69 -1.69 -1.54 2.35
CA ILE A 69 -0.93 -0.69 3.27
C ILE A 69 0.51 -1.16 3.33
N CYS A 70 1.44 -0.21 3.27
CA CYS A 70 2.83 -0.42 3.62
C CYS A 70 3.20 0.44 4.84
N GLU A 71 3.87 -0.16 5.82
CA GLU A 71 4.32 0.51 7.03
C GLU A 71 5.85 0.41 7.15
N LEU A 72 6.52 1.49 7.56
CA LEU A 72 7.97 1.50 7.74
C LEU A 72 8.30 1.20 9.22
N PRO A 73 8.83 0.02 9.57
CA PRO A 73 9.02 -0.37 10.98
C PRO A 73 10.02 0.52 11.71
N GLN A 74 11.03 1.02 10.99
CA GLN A 74 12.10 1.83 11.55
C GLN A 74 11.68 3.28 11.85
N ARG A 75 10.60 3.76 11.22
CA ARG A 75 10.02 5.08 11.51
C ARG A 75 8.62 4.85 12.07
N ASN A 76 8.56 4.72 13.40
CA ASN A 76 7.31 4.57 14.14
C ASN A 76 6.23 5.51 13.58
N GLY A 77 5.22 4.91 12.92
CA GLY A 77 4.06 5.62 12.43
C GLY A 77 4.22 6.27 11.06
N VAL A 78 5.10 5.82 10.16
CA VAL A 78 4.96 6.16 8.72
C VAL A 78 4.23 5.04 8.00
N SER A 79 3.08 5.38 7.42
CA SER A 79 2.26 4.43 6.66
C SER A 79 1.78 5.07 5.35
N ILE A 80 1.77 4.25 4.30
CA ILE A 80 1.26 4.61 2.97
C ILE A 80 0.27 3.56 2.52
N GLY A 81 -0.67 3.94 1.67
CA GLY A 81 -1.63 2.97 1.15
C GLY A 81 -2.36 3.42 -0.10
N ILE A 82 -2.93 2.43 -0.78
CA ILE A 82 -3.85 2.63 -1.90
C ILE A 82 -5.25 2.73 -1.29
N PRO A 83 -5.98 3.85 -1.47
CA PRO A 83 -7.32 4.01 -0.93
C PRO A 83 -8.30 3.03 -1.59
N ILE A 84 -9.32 2.63 -0.82
CA ILE A 84 -10.48 1.93 -1.39
C ILE A 84 -11.28 2.96 -2.22
N PRO A 85 -11.65 2.65 -3.47
CA PRO A 85 -12.43 3.55 -4.31
C PRO A 85 -13.85 3.81 -3.81
#